data_AF-A0A7J9JU47-F1
#
_entry.id   AF-A0A7J9JU47-F1
#
_cell.length_a   1.000
_cell.length_b   1.000
_cell.length_c   1.000
_cell.angle_alpha   90.00
_cell.angle_beta   90.00
_cell.angle_gamma   90.00
#
_symmetry.space_group_name_H-M   'P 1'
#
loop_
_entity.id
_entity.type
_entity.pdbx_description
1 polymer ?
#
loop_
_entity_poly.entity_id
_entity_poly.type
_entity_poly.pdbx_seq_one_letter_code
_entity_poly.pdbx_strand_id
1 'polypeptide(L)'
;MGKTTLIEEVGREVEGFDQAIMVVVSGTPNTEIIQIKIAEALTLNFENTFKQGKAAELWSRLIAEKFFIILDDLWKQWGMRT
;
A
#
# COMPACT_ATOMS: atom_id res chain seq x y z
N MET A 1 11.33 4.93 -16.53
CA MET A 1 12.09 5.34 -15.33
C MET A 1 11.59 6.65 -14.69
N GLY A 2 10.38 7.16 -15.00
CA GLY A 2 9.91 8.45 -14.45
C GLY A 2 8.85 8.39 -13.35
N LYS A 3 8.16 7.25 -13.15
CA LYS A 3 7.06 7.16 -12.18
C LYS A 3 7.56 7.09 -10.73
N THR A 4 8.58 6.28 -10.47
CA THR A 4 9.15 6.08 -9.13
C THR A 4 9.75 7.38 -8.58
N THR A 5 10.43 8.17 -9.43
CA THR A 5 11.00 9.47 -9.06
C THR A 5 9.93 10.51 -8.69
N LEU A 6 8.83 10.57 -9.43
CA LEU A 6 7.72 11.48 -9.11
C LEU A 6 7.07 11.13 -7.76
N ILE A 7 7.03 9.84 -7.40
CA ILE A 7 6.44 9.37 -6.15
C ILE A 7 7.32 9.76 -4.95
N GLU A 8 8.64 9.72 -5.10
CA GLU A 8 9.58 10.22 -4.09
C GLU A 8 9.47 11.73 -3.90
N GLU A 9 9.31 12.49 -5.00
CA GLU A 9 9.09 13.94 -4.96
C GLU A 9 7.75 14.29 -4.32
N VAL A 10 6.65 13.63 -4.72
CA VAL A 10 5.33 13.82 -4.11
C VAL A 10 5.37 13.44 -2.65
N GLY A 11 5.94 12.29 -2.28
CA GLY A 11 6.08 11.88 -0.88
C GLY A 11 6.87 12.87 -0.01
N ARG A 12 7.79 13.65 -0.61
CA ARG A 12 8.50 14.75 0.06
C ARG A 12 7.69 16.03 0.15
N GLU A 13 6.84 16.33 -0.83
CA GLU A 13 5.98 17.53 -0.83
C GLU A 13 4.68 17.34 -0.04
N VAL A 14 4.22 16.10 0.19
CA VAL A 14 3.02 15.85 0.99
C VAL A 14 3.34 16.03 2.48
N GLU A 15 3.21 17.26 2.97
CA GLU A 15 3.32 17.55 4.39
C GLU A 15 2.18 16.91 5.21
N GLY A 16 2.49 16.51 6.44
CA GLY A 16 1.50 16.08 7.42
C GLY A 16 1.10 14.61 7.34
N PHE A 17 1.94 13.74 6.77
CA PHE A 17 1.86 12.28 6.92
C PHE A 17 3.10 11.79 7.67
N ASP A 18 2.94 10.78 8.52
CA ASP A 18 4.04 10.18 9.29
C ASP A 18 4.91 9.28 8.39
N GLN A 19 4.29 8.64 7.40
CA GLN A 19 4.97 7.74 6.47
C GLN A 19 4.29 7.72 5.10
N ALA A 20 5.10 7.70 4.04
CA ALA A 20 4.66 7.48 2.66
C ALA A 20 5.15 6.12 2.15
N ILE A 21 4.27 5.31 1.56
CA ILE A 21 4.60 4.00 0.99
C ILE A 21 4.02 3.84 -0.41
N MET A 22 4.77 3.17 -1.28
CA MET A 22 4.32 2.77 -2.61
C MET A 22 4.20 1.25 -2.65
N VAL A 23 3.05 0.76 -3.11
CA VAL A 23 2.76 -0.66 -3.25
C VAL A 23 2.41 -0.96 -4.70
N VAL A 24 3.22 -1.78 -5.36
CA VAL A 24 2.95 -2.24 -6.72
C VAL A 24 2.03 -3.47 -6.66
N VAL A 25 0.82 -3.34 -7.20
CA VAL A 25 -0.19 -4.42 -7.25
C VAL A 25 -0.30 -4.93 -8.67
N SER A 26 0.71 -5.69 -9.09
CA SER A 26 0.73 -6.32 -10.42
C SER A 26 -0.24 -7.50 -10.51
N GLY A 27 -0.99 -7.60 -11.61
CA GLY A 27 -1.87 -8.74 -11.91
C GLY A 27 -3.33 -8.51 -11.50
N THR A 28 -4.02 -9.57 -11.10
CA THR A 28 -5.39 -9.50 -10.59
C THR A 28 -5.41 -8.91 -9.18
N PRO A 29 -5.99 -7.72 -8.95
CA PRO A 29 -6.08 -7.16 -7.61
C PRO A 29 -6.90 -8.09 -6.72
N ASN A 30 -6.29 -8.50 -5.60
CA ASN A 30 -6.95 -9.21 -4.53
C ASN A 30 -6.68 -8.43 -3.25
N THR A 31 -7.75 -8.14 -2.50
CA THR A 31 -7.68 -7.42 -1.22
C THR A 31 -6.66 -8.05 -0.26
N GLU A 32 -6.56 -9.38 -0.22
CA GLU A 32 -5.59 -10.08 0.61
C GLU A 32 -4.14 -9.80 0.16
N ILE A 33 -3.88 -9.79 -1.15
CA ILE A 33 -2.56 -9.46 -1.71
C ILE A 33 -2.20 -8.00 -1.41
N ILE A 34 -3.18 -7.09 -1.55
CA ILE A 34 -2.98 -5.67 -1.24
C ILE A 34 -2.64 -5.50 0.25
N GLN A 35 -3.40 -6.12 1.15
CA GLN A 35 -3.16 -6.07 2.59
C GLN A 35 -1.76 -6.61 2.96
N ILE A 36 -1.35 -7.75 2.38
CA ILE A 36 -0.02 -8.32 2.61
C ILE A 36 1.07 -7.36 2.14
N LYS A 37 0.97 -6.82 0.92
CA LYS A 37 2.01 -5.93 0.39
C LYS A 37 2.12 -4.61 1.14
N ILE A 38 1.00 -4.07 1.64
CA ILE A 38 1.02 -2.90 2.52
C ILE A 38 1.73 -3.27 3.84
N ALA A 39 1.40 -4.42 4.44
CA ALA A 39 2.06 -4.86 5.67
C ALA A 39 3.58 -5.06 5.48
N GLU A 40 4.00 -5.64 4.36
CA GLU A 40 5.42 -5.76 3.99
C GLU A 40 6.09 -4.38 3.87
N ALA A 41 5.46 -3.42 3.20
CA ALA A 41 5.96 -2.05 3.07
C ALA A 41 6.05 -1.31 4.42
N LEU A 42 5.17 -1.65 5.37
CA LEU A 42 5.17 -1.11 6.74
C LEU A 42 6.08 -1.89 7.69
N THR A 43 6.74 -2.96 7.23
CA THR A 43 7.48 -3.90 8.10
C THR A 43 6.61 -4.42 9.26
N LEU A 44 5.31 -4.58 9.00
CA LEU A 44 4.35 -5.09 9.96
C LEU A 44 4.37 -6.62 9.94
N ASN A 45 4.72 -7.23 11.08
CA ASN A 45 4.58 -8.66 11.29
C ASN A 45 3.20 -8.96 11.87
N PHE A 46 2.44 -9.81 11.20
CA PHE A 46 1.15 -10.25 11.71
C PHE A 46 1.34 -11.27 12.83
N GLU A 47 0.69 -11.05 13.98
CA GLU A 47 0.64 -12.03 15.07
C GLU A 47 -0.48 -13.04 14.83
N ASN A 48 -1.58 -12.61 14.23
CA ASN A 48 -2.70 -13.49 13.92
C ASN A 48 -2.48 -14.31 12.63
N THR A 49 -2.83 -15.59 12.69
CA THR A 49 -2.74 -16.51 11.54
C THR A 49 -3.96 -16.45 10.62
N PHE A 50 -5.11 -16.01 11.13
CA PHE A 50 -6.38 -15.92 10.40
C PHE A 50 -6.49 -14.63 9.60
N LYS A 51 -7.07 -14.72 8.39
CA LYS A 51 -7.22 -13.58 7.46
C LYS A 51 -7.90 -12.36 8.09
N GLN A 52 -8.99 -12.59 8.84
CA GLN A 52 -9.73 -11.51 9.50
C GLN A 52 -8.89 -10.82 10.57
N GLY A 53 -8.09 -11.57 11.32
CA GLY A 53 -7.18 -11.02 12.32
C GLY A 53 -6.07 -10.18 11.67
N LYS A 54 -5.46 -10.66 10.58
CA LYS A 54 -4.46 -9.89 9.82
C LYS A 54 -5.02 -8.57 9.29
N ALA A 55 -6.23 -8.60 8.75
CA ALA A 55 -6.90 -7.39 8.27
C ALA A 55 -7.15 -6.39 9.41
N ALA A 56 -7.56 -6.88 10.60
CA ALA A 56 -7.76 -6.05 11.78
C ALA A 56 -6.44 -5.45 12.29
N GLU A 57 -5.36 -6.23 12.35
CA GLU A 57 -4.02 -5.75 12.75
C GLU A 57 -3.49 -4.67 11.81
N LEU A 58 -3.61 -4.89 10.49
CA LEU A 58 -3.25 -3.88 9.50
C LEU A 58 -4.08 -2.62 9.67
N TRP A 59 -5.40 -2.76 9.87
CA TRP A 59 -6.28 -1.63 10.11
C TRP A 59 -5.87 -0.83 11.36
N SER A 60 -5.60 -1.50 12.47
CA SER A 60 -5.13 -0.88 13.71
C SER A 60 -3.83 -0.10 13.50
N ARG A 61 -2.89 -0.63 12.72
CA ARG A 61 -1.66 0.08 12.35
C ARG A 61 -1.97 1.34 11.54
N LEU A 62 -2.83 1.23 10.53
CA LEU A 62 -3.16 2.31 9.58
C LEU A 62 -3.96 3.46 10.19
N ILE A 63 -4.68 3.25 11.29
CA ILE A 63 -5.41 4.31 12.00
C ILE A 63 -4.60 4.99 13.10
N ALA A 64 -3.49 4.37 13.55
CA ALA A 64 -2.67 4.89 14.63
C ALA A 64 -1.75 6.04 14.18
N GLU A 65 -1.45 6.09 12.88
CA GLU A 65 -0.58 7.08 12.22
C GLU A 65 -1.23 7.50 10.91
N LYS A 66 -0.72 8.58 10.32
CA LYS A 66 -1.22 9.12 9.06
C LYS A 66 -0.34 8.67 7.90
N PHE A 67 -0.86 7.79 7.05
CA PHE A 67 -0.12 7.21 5.91
C PHE A 67 -0.51 7.80 4.57
N PHE A 68 0.48 8.04 3.71
CA PHE A 68 0.26 8.28 2.29
C PHE A 68 0.58 7.00 1.50
N ILE A 69 -0.46 6.33 1.01
CA ILE A 69 -0.32 5.03 0.34
C ILE A 69 -0.62 5.19 -1.14
N ILE A 70 0.35 4.90 -1.99
CA ILE A 70 0.17 4.83 -3.45
C ILE A 70 0.07 3.36 -3.86
N LEU A 71 -1.03 3.01 -4.52
CA LEU A 71 -1.21 1.69 -5.13
C LEU A 71 -0.98 1.80 -6.64
N ASP A 72 0.14 1.26 -7.14
CA ASP A 72 0.49 1.26 -8.57
C ASP A 72 0.09 -0.06 -9.26
N ASP A 73 -0.07 -0.01 -10.59
CA ASP A 73 -0.35 -1.16 -11.48
C ASP A 73 -1.69 -1.91 -11.24
N LEU A 74 -2.59 -1.37 -10.39
CA LEU A 74 -3.94 -1.91 -10.15
C LEU A 74 -4.80 -2.04 -11.43
N TRP A 75 -4.48 -1.27 -12.46
CA TRP A 75 -5.34 -1.01 -13.62
C TRP A 75 -5.21 -2.04 -14.74
N LYS A 76 -4.25 -2.98 -14.68
CA LYS A 76 -4.08 -4.00 -15.74
C LYS A 76 -5.32 -4.85 -15.97
N GLN A 77 -6.24 -4.91 -15.00
CA GLN A 77 -7.50 -5.64 -15.13
C GLN A 77 -8.70 -4.81 -15.62
N TRP A 78 -8.65 -3.48 -15.62
CA TRP A 78 -9.79 -2.64 -16.02
C TRP A 78 -9.76 -2.21 -17.49
N GLY A 79 -8.96 -2.87 -18.32
CA GLY A 79 -9.01 -2.69 -19.78
C GLY A 79 -8.59 -1.30 -20.27
N MET A 80 -8.07 -0.44 -19.40
CA MET A 80 -7.53 0.86 -19.79
C MET A 80 -6.11 0.66 -20.33
N ARG A 81 -6.04 0.34 -21.62
CA ARG A 81 -4.81 0.47 -22.40
C ARG A 81 -4.44 1.95 -22.45
N THR A 82 -3.18 2.24 -22.10
CA THR A 82 -2.52 3.52 -22.43
C THR A 82 -2.05 3.46 -23.88
#